data_AF-A0A496TEZ7-F1
#
_entry.id   AF-A0A496TEZ7-F1
#
_cell.length_a   1.000
_cell.length_b   1.000
_cell.length_c   1.000
_cell.angle_alpha   90.00
_cell.angle_beta   90.00
_cell.angle_gamma   90.00
#
_symmetry.space_group_name_H-M   'P 1'
#
loop_
_entity.id
_entity.type
_entity.pdbx_description
1 polymer ?
#
loop_
_entity_poly.entity_id
_entity_poly.type
_entity_poly.pdbx_seq_one_letter_code
_entity_poly.pdbx_strand_id
1 'polypeptide(L)'
;MAQDLVPKSPSLESLRRFFSKWTRIAFSDLGLQDEEIHSYVSNLLTRFARTDSLYRIRNLAGNPLYTVVEMLLEAEHFAHPSEPLFNPFHEREIRKHVADYTLFMTGIFREYVERLGVMDYYMKEGERSYYQVYEFDSVLAKPESYLFRELFQHFENISGALNYLKKVYFRPEMHRGEYQNLMEQLSNW
;
A
#
# COMPACT_ATOMS: atom_id res chain seq x y z
N MET A 1 1.38 -12.04 41.72
CA MET A 1 2.51 -12.34 40.81
C MET A 1 1.95 -12.59 39.43
N ALA A 2 2.53 -11.91 38.42
CA ALA A 2 2.38 -12.11 36.97
C ALA A 2 0.95 -12.30 36.41
N GLN A 3 0.23 -11.18 36.20
CA GLN A 3 -0.76 -11.11 35.13
C GLN A 3 0.01 -10.92 33.81
N ASP A 4 0.11 -12.01 33.06
CA ASP A 4 0.25 -12.11 31.61
C ASP A 4 0.67 -10.83 30.86
N LEU A 5 1.98 -10.71 30.67
CA LEU A 5 2.60 -9.86 29.64
C LEU A 5 2.32 -10.45 28.26
N VAL A 6 1.05 -10.51 27.85
CA VAL A 6 0.75 -10.57 26.42
C VAL A 6 1.08 -9.18 25.87
N PRO A 7 2.05 -9.01 24.97
CA PRO A 7 2.33 -7.71 24.38
C PRO A 7 1.03 -7.20 23.74
N LYS A 8 0.52 -6.07 24.25
CA LYS A 8 -0.64 -5.40 23.66
C LYS A 8 -0.27 -5.04 22.23
N SER A 9 -1.11 -5.44 21.28
CA SER A 9 -0.99 -4.98 19.90
C SER A 9 -1.01 -3.45 19.87
N PRO A 10 -0.15 -2.81 19.07
CA PRO A 10 -0.02 -1.36 19.06
C PRO A 10 -1.32 -0.73 18.58
N SER A 11 -1.70 0.41 19.17
CA SER A 11 -2.83 1.19 18.68
C SER A 11 -2.57 1.72 17.27
N LEU A 12 -3.63 2.02 16.49
CA LEU A 12 -3.49 2.63 15.15
C LEU A 12 -2.66 3.92 15.19
N GLU A 13 -2.81 4.72 16.24
CA GLU A 13 -2.03 5.95 16.39
C GLU A 13 -0.55 5.65 16.71
N SER A 14 -0.25 4.60 17.48
CA SER A 14 1.13 4.11 17.67
C SER A 14 1.72 3.66 16.33
N LEU A 15 0.99 2.84 15.56
CA LEU A 15 1.41 2.37 14.24
C LEU A 15 1.67 3.53 13.29
N ARG A 16 0.78 4.53 13.28
CA ARG A 16 0.92 5.72 12.43
C ARG A 16 2.20 6.49 12.76
N ARG A 17 2.47 6.74 14.05
CA ARG A 17 3.71 7.40 14.47
C ARG A 17 4.95 6.55 14.14
N PHE A 18 4.86 5.24 14.33
CA PHE A 18 5.93 4.31 14.01
C PHE A 18 6.29 4.36 12.53
N PHE A 19 5.31 4.16 11.64
CA PHE A 19 5.53 4.19 10.20
C PHE A 19 5.94 5.58 9.72
N SER A 20 5.34 6.65 10.25
CA SER A 20 5.73 8.02 9.93
C SER A 20 7.21 8.25 10.24
N LYS A 21 7.67 7.89 11.44
CA LYS A 21 9.08 8.04 11.83
C LYS A 21 10.02 7.30 10.88
N TRP A 22 9.81 6.00 10.68
CA TRP A 22 10.77 5.18 9.94
C TRP A 22 10.72 5.43 8.44
N THR A 23 9.53 5.69 7.87
CA THR A 23 9.42 6.07 6.45
C THR A 23 10.15 7.38 6.20
N ARG A 24 10.07 8.37 7.12
CA ARG A 24 10.78 9.65 6.99
C ARG A 24 12.30 9.45 6.92
N ILE A 25 12.82 8.63 7.82
CA ILE A 25 14.26 8.32 7.88
C ILE A 25 14.69 7.60 6.59
N ALA A 26 14.00 6.52 6.23
CA ALA A 26 14.34 5.72 5.05
C ALA A 26 14.27 6.51 3.74
N PHE A 27 13.29 7.39 3.60
CA PHE A 27 13.12 8.21 2.41
C PHE A 27 14.20 9.31 2.34
N SER A 28 14.53 9.91 3.49
CA SER A 28 15.63 10.88 3.57
C SER A 28 16.99 10.27 3.21
N ASP A 29 17.27 9.04 3.63
CA ASP A 29 18.51 8.32 3.29
C ASP A 29 18.69 8.13 1.77
N LEU A 30 17.57 8.05 1.04
CA LEU A 30 17.53 7.84 -0.40
C LEU A 30 17.26 9.13 -1.20
N GLY A 31 17.23 10.28 -0.53
CA GLY A 31 16.98 11.58 -1.18
C GLY A 31 15.54 11.82 -1.62
N LEU A 32 14.58 11.01 -1.18
CA LEU A 32 13.15 11.20 -1.42
C LEU A 32 12.59 12.13 -0.34
N GLN A 33 12.47 13.43 -0.62
CA GLN A 33 12.09 14.44 0.39
C GLN A 33 10.68 15.03 0.20
N ASP A 34 9.83 14.36 -0.57
CA ASP A 34 8.45 14.79 -0.76
C ASP A 34 7.59 14.44 0.48
N GLU A 35 7.12 15.46 1.19
CA GLU A 35 6.33 15.31 2.42
C GLU A 35 4.92 14.76 2.15
N GLU A 36 4.33 15.01 0.98
CA GLU A 36 3.02 14.45 0.63
C GLU A 36 3.13 12.95 0.38
N ILE A 37 4.15 12.51 -0.37
CA ILE A 37 4.43 11.08 -0.58
C ILE A 37 4.73 10.41 0.77
N HIS A 38 5.57 11.03 1.61
CA HIS A 38 5.90 10.49 2.93
C HIS A 38 4.66 10.27 3.80
N SER A 39 3.79 11.29 3.89
CA SER A 39 2.53 11.22 4.63
C SER A 39 1.62 10.14 4.05
N TYR A 40 1.47 10.09 2.73
CA TYR A 40 0.64 9.10 2.04
C TYR A 40 1.10 7.67 2.32
N VAL A 41 2.39 7.39 2.13
CA VAL A 41 2.98 6.06 2.32
C VAL A 41 2.90 5.64 3.78
N SER A 42 3.19 6.53 4.72
CA SER A 42 3.07 6.24 6.16
C SER A 42 1.63 5.85 6.54
N ASN A 43 0.65 6.54 5.99
CA ASN A 43 -0.77 6.21 6.18
C ASN A 43 -1.14 4.89 5.48
N LEU A 44 -0.59 4.61 4.29
CA LEU A 44 -0.78 3.35 3.57
C LEU A 44 -0.28 2.16 4.40
N LEU A 45 0.95 2.23 4.93
CA LEU A 45 1.50 1.18 5.81
C LEU A 45 0.64 0.98 7.05
N THR A 46 0.14 2.08 7.64
CA THR A 46 -0.76 2.02 8.79
C THR A 46 -2.08 1.32 8.46
N ARG A 47 -2.68 1.62 7.30
CA ARG A 47 -3.92 0.95 6.84
C ARG A 47 -3.69 -0.54 6.65
N PHE A 48 -2.60 -0.91 5.97
CA PHE A 48 -2.33 -2.31 5.60
C PHE A 48 -1.67 -3.15 6.69
N ALA A 49 -1.26 -2.53 7.81
CA ALA A 49 -0.92 -3.26 9.02
C ALA A 49 -2.08 -4.12 9.54
N ARG A 50 -3.33 -3.83 9.14
CA ARG A 50 -4.47 -4.73 9.37
C ARG A 50 -4.79 -5.53 8.11
N THR A 51 -4.74 -6.86 8.21
CA THR A 51 -4.95 -7.78 7.07
C THR A 51 -6.33 -7.64 6.42
N ASP A 52 -7.36 -7.26 7.19
CA ASP A 52 -8.71 -6.97 6.68
C ASP A 52 -8.73 -5.84 5.63
N SER A 53 -7.79 -4.92 5.74
CA SER A 53 -7.68 -3.77 4.84
C SER A 53 -7.05 -4.13 3.50
N LEU A 54 -6.29 -5.24 3.41
CA LEU A 54 -5.69 -5.72 2.16
C LEU A 54 -6.76 -6.29 1.22
N TYR A 55 -7.73 -7.02 1.76
CA TYR A 55 -8.78 -7.72 1.01
C TYR A 55 -10.14 -7.01 1.11
N ARG A 56 -10.11 -5.67 1.12
CA ARG A 56 -11.31 -4.85 1.33
C ARG A 56 -12.24 -4.80 0.12
N ILE A 57 -11.69 -5.01 -1.09
CA ILE A 57 -12.48 -5.00 -2.33
C ILE A 57 -13.28 -6.30 -2.40
N ARG A 58 -14.55 -6.17 -2.76
CA ARG A 58 -15.49 -7.29 -2.88
C ARG A 58 -16.08 -7.27 -4.27
N ASN A 59 -16.30 -8.45 -4.83
CA ASN A 59 -17.08 -8.57 -6.05
C ASN A 59 -18.57 -8.36 -5.80
N LEU A 60 -19.35 -8.38 -6.88
CA LEU A 60 -20.81 -8.25 -6.86
C LEU A 60 -21.52 -9.30 -5.98
N ALA A 61 -20.92 -10.47 -5.75
CA ALA A 61 -21.44 -11.50 -4.86
C ALA A 61 -21.06 -11.27 -3.37
N GLY A 62 -20.32 -10.20 -3.06
CA GLY A 62 -19.85 -9.86 -1.72
C GLY A 62 -18.58 -10.60 -1.29
N ASN A 63 -17.99 -11.43 -2.16
CA ASN A 63 -16.78 -12.18 -1.86
C ASN A 63 -15.54 -11.27 -1.94
N PRO A 64 -14.61 -11.35 -0.98
CA PRO A 64 -13.36 -10.59 -1.04
C PRO A 64 -12.51 -11.02 -2.24
N LEU A 65 -11.81 -10.06 -2.84
CA LEU A 65 -10.86 -10.28 -3.92
C LEU A 65 -9.44 -10.36 -3.37
N TYR A 66 -8.67 -11.35 -3.82
CA TYR A 66 -7.36 -11.68 -3.25
C TYR A 66 -6.20 -11.34 -4.17
N THR A 67 -6.47 -11.22 -5.47
CA THR A 67 -5.44 -11.00 -6.49
C THR A 67 -5.61 -9.65 -7.19
N VAL A 68 -4.50 -9.11 -7.70
CA VAL A 68 -4.51 -7.90 -8.54
C VAL A 68 -5.39 -8.11 -9.77
N VAL A 69 -5.34 -9.29 -10.39
CA VAL A 69 -6.16 -9.64 -11.55
C VAL A 69 -7.65 -9.56 -11.23
N GLU A 70 -8.11 -10.15 -10.13
CA GLU A 70 -9.51 -10.09 -9.72
C GLU A 70 -9.95 -8.65 -9.47
N MET A 71 -9.15 -7.85 -8.77
CA MET A 71 -9.47 -6.45 -8.49
C MET A 71 -9.54 -5.61 -9.77
N LEU A 72 -8.65 -5.85 -10.73
CA LEU A 72 -8.69 -5.17 -12.03
C LEU A 72 -9.93 -5.58 -12.83
N LEU A 73 -10.27 -6.88 -12.89
CA LEU A 73 -11.50 -7.34 -13.54
C LEU A 73 -12.74 -6.71 -12.90
N GLU A 74 -12.77 -6.57 -11.57
CA GLU A 74 -13.86 -5.89 -10.88
C GLU A 74 -13.94 -4.41 -11.27
N ALA A 75 -12.81 -3.71 -11.42
CA ALA A 75 -12.79 -2.31 -11.85
C ALA A 75 -13.40 -2.13 -13.26
N GLU A 76 -13.15 -3.07 -14.18
CA GLU A 76 -13.65 -2.98 -15.56
C GLU A 76 -15.19 -2.97 -15.63
N HIS A 77 -15.92 -3.60 -14.69
CA HIS A 77 -17.39 -3.53 -14.64
C HIS A 77 -17.93 -2.10 -14.47
N PHE A 78 -17.10 -1.16 -13.99
CA PHE A 78 -17.51 0.22 -13.69
C PHE A 78 -16.92 1.25 -14.66
N ALA A 79 -16.07 0.82 -15.61
CA ALA A 79 -15.14 1.70 -16.33
C ALA A 79 -15.74 2.43 -17.53
N HIS A 80 -16.75 1.87 -18.18
CA HIS A 80 -17.29 2.41 -19.43
C HIS A 80 -18.77 2.74 -19.34
N PRO A 81 -19.24 3.85 -19.96
CA PRO A 81 -20.67 4.19 -20.00
C PRO A 81 -21.58 3.11 -20.62
N SER A 82 -21.01 2.18 -21.38
CA SER A 82 -21.70 1.02 -21.93
C SER A 82 -21.93 -0.11 -20.92
N GLU A 83 -21.20 -0.12 -19.80
CA GLU A 83 -21.34 -1.13 -18.76
C GLU A 83 -22.59 -0.88 -17.91
N PRO A 84 -23.36 -1.92 -17.55
CA PRO A 84 -24.55 -1.77 -16.71
C PRO A 84 -24.28 -1.15 -15.34
N LEU A 85 -23.06 -1.31 -14.84
CA LEU A 85 -22.64 -0.84 -13.52
C LEU A 85 -21.77 0.42 -13.58
N PHE A 86 -21.72 1.12 -14.72
CA PHE A 86 -20.88 2.30 -14.91
C PHE A 86 -20.87 3.24 -13.69
N ASN A 87 -19.70 3.36 -13.05
CA ASN A 87 -19.47 4.22 -11.91
C ASN A 87 -17.97 4.55 -11.82
N PRO A 88 -17.52 5.61 -12.50
CA PRO A 88 -16.09 5.90 -12.60
C PRO A 88 -15.47 6.30 -11.25
N PHE A 89 -16.27 6.76 -10.28
CA PHE A 89 -15.80 6.99 -8.90
C PHE A 89 -15.48 5.68 -8.18
N HIS A 90 -16.27 4.62 -8.40
CA HIS A 90 -16.02 3.32 -7.81
C HIS A 90 -14.83 2.61 -8.46
N GLU A 91 -14.76 2.67 -9.80
CA GLU A 91 -13.57 2.22 -10.55
C GLU A 91 -12.29 2.87 -10.00
N ARG A 92 -12.30 4.19 -9.81
CA ARG A 92 -11.17 4.95 -9.26
C ARG A 92 -10.75 4.46 -7.88
N GLU A 93 -11.71 4.11 -7.00
CA GLU A 93 -11.38 3.55 -5.67
C GLU A 93 -10.74 2.17 -5.75
N ILE A 94 -11.18 1.32 -6.70
CA ILE A 94 -10.59 0.00 -6.93
C ILE A 94 -9.17 0.16 -7.49
N ARG A 95 -8.97 1.02 -8.51
CA ARG A 95 -7.65 1.29 -9.10
C ARG A 95 -6.68 1.85 -8.06
N LYS A 96 -7.11 2.82 -7.23
CA LYS A 96 -6.29 3.30 -6.12
C LYS A 96 -5.91 2.17 -5.16
N HIS A 97 -6.84 1.27 -4.83
CA HIS A 97 -6.55 0.13 -3.96
C HIS A 97 -5.56 -0.85 -4.59
N VAL A 98 -5.67 -1.14 -5.89
CA VAL A 98 -4.69 -1.95 -6.64
C VAL A 98 -3.30 -1.30 -6.58
N ALA A 99 -3.21 0.00 -6.81
CA ALA A 99 -1.95 0.73 -6.74
C ALA A 99 -1.34 0.73 -5.33
N ASP A 100 -2.15 0.99 -4.30
CA ASP A 100 -1.73 0.92 -2.90
C ASP A 100 -1.21 -0.50 -2.57
N TYR A 101 -1.97 -1.53 -2.96
CA TYR A 101 -1.66 -2.94 -2.70
C TYR A 101 -0.36 -3.36 -3.36
N THR A 102 -0.20 -3.10 -4.65
CA THR A 102 1.03 -3.43 -5.38
C THR A 102 2.24 -2.68 -4.85
N LEU A 103 2.12 -1.39 -4.48
CA LEU A 103 3.21 -0.62 -3.87
C LEU A 103 3.66 -1.24 -2.54
N PHE A 104 2.68 -1.63 -1.71
CA PHE A 104 2.95 -2.34 -0.46
C PHE A 104 3.61 -3.70 -0.68
N MET A 105 3.10 -4.51 -1.61
CA MET A 105 3.59 -5.85 -1.86
C MET A 105 4.99 -5.83 -2.47
N THR A 106 5.25 -4.96 -3.45
CA THR A 106 6.57 -4.83 -4.10
C THR A 106 7.60 -4.14 -3.21
N GLY A 107 7.17 -3.35 -2.22
CA GLY A 107 8.03 -2.69 -1.25
C GLY A 107 8.30 -3.55 0.00
N ILE A 108 7.27 -3.84 0.78
CA ILE A 108 7.38 -4.51 2.09
C ILE A 108 7.49 -6.03 1.95
N PHE A 109 6.75 -6.63 1.02
CA PHE A 109 6.71 -8.08 0.80
C PHE A 109 7.43 -8.49 -0.49
N ARG A 110 8.49 -7.75 -0.83
CA ARG A 110 9.21 -7.88 -2.10
C ARG A 110 9.62 -9.32 -2.39
N GLU A 111 10.23 -10.00 -1.44
CA GLU A 111 10.73 -11.37 -1.59
C GLU A 111 9.60 -12.37 -1.90
N TYR A 112 8.42 -12.16 -1.32
CA TYR A 112 7.24 -12.97 -1.64
C TYR A 112 6.80 -12.76 -3.10
N VAL A 113 6.73 -11.51 -3.55
CA VAL A 113 6.37 -11.16 -4.94
C VAL A 113 7.40 -11.71 -5.94
N GLU A 114 8.69 -11.65 -5.60
CA GLU A 114 9.78 -12.22 -6.41
C GLU A 114 9.65 -13.73 -6.54
N ARG A 115 9.38 -14.45 -5.44
CA ARG A 115 9.17 -15.92 -5.46
C ARG A 115 7.96 -16.33 -6.28
N LEU A 116 6.92 -15.51 -6.35
CA LEU A 116 5.76 -15.74 -7.21
C LEU A 116 6.04 -15.46 -8.69
N GLY A 117 7.15 -14.79 -9.03
CA GLY A 117 7.49 -14.44 -10.41
C GLY A 117 6.61 -13.33 -10.99
N VAL A 118 5.99 -12.49 -10.15
CA VAL A 118 5.04 -11.45 -10.58
C VAL A 118 5.53 -10.02 -10.31
N MET A 119 6.83 -9.83 -10.07
CA MET A 119 7.42 -8.52 -9.77
C MET A 119 7.12 -7.49 -10.86
N ASP A 120 7.50 -7.78 -12.11
CA ASP A 120 7.30 -6.86 -13.23
C ASP A 120 5.82 -6.57 -13.48
N TYR A 121 4.96 -7.57 -13.26
CA TYR A 121 3.52 -7.41 -13.39
C TYR A 121 2.98 -6.46 -12.31
N TYR A 122 3.33 -6.65 -11.05
CA TYR A 122 2.86 -5.79 -9.96
C TYR A 122 3.39 -4.36 -10.06
N MET A 123 4.65 -4.17 -10.47
CA MET A 123 5.21 -2.85 -10.71
C MET A 123 4.43 -2.10 -11.79
N LYS A 124 4.19 -2.75 -12.95
CA LYS A 124 3.45 -2.16 -14.07
C LYS A 124 1.99 -1.86 -13.72
N GLU A 125 1.29 -2.80 -13.09
CA GLU A 125 -0.12 -2.58 -12.73
C GLU A 125 -0.28 -1.52 -11.63
N GLY A 126 0.69 -1.43 -10.71
CA GLY A 126 0.70 -0.40 -9.68
C GLY A 126 0.87 1.00 -10.24
N GLU A 127 1.89 1.19 -11.09
CA GLU A 127 2.13 2.44 -11.81
C GLU A 127 0.92 2.84 -12.66
N ARG A 128 0.42 1.91 -13.49
CA ARG A 128 -0.74 2.15 -14.37
C ARG A 128 -1.99 2.52 -13.57
N SER A 129 -2.22 1.86 -12.44
CA SER A 129 -3.40 2.13 -11.62
C SER A 129 -3.35 3.51 -10.97
N TYR A 130 -2.19 3.97 -10.48
CA TYR A 130 -2.06 5.36 -10.02
C TYR A 130 -2.17 6.37 -11.16
N TYR A 131 -1.64 6.06 -12.35
CA TYR A 131 -1.82 6.92 -13.53
C TYR A 131 -3.31 7.13 -13.84
N GLN A 132 -4.12 6.06 -13.82
CA GLN A 132 -5.56 6.16 -14.06
C GLN A 132 -6.29 6.95 -12.96
N VAL A 133 -5.86 6.83 -11.70
CA VAL A 133 -6.37 7.65 -10.59
C VAL A 133 -6.01 9.12 -10.82
N TYR A 134 -4.77 9.40 -11.21
CA TYR A 134 -4.30 10.73 -11.57
C TYR A 134 -5.12 11.34 -12.72
N GLU A 135 -5.34 10.60 -13.81
CA GLU A 135 -6.14 11.08 -14.95
C GLU A 135 -7.55 11.46 -14.51
N PHE A 136 -8.22 10.58 -13.78
CA PHE A 136 -9.58 10.82 -13.29
C PHE A 136 -9.66 12.03 -12.35
N ASP A 137 -8.76 12.10 -11.36
CA ASP A 137 -8.74 13.20 -10.39
C ASP A 137 -8.33 14.54 -11.04
N SER A 138 -7.49 14.50 -12.09
CA SER A 138 -7.10 15.68 -12.87
C SER A 138 -8.28 16.26 -13.67
N VAL A 139 -9.09 15.40 -14.30
CA VAL A 139 -10.31 15.84 -15.01
C VAL A 139 -11.27 16.56 -14.06
N LEU A 140 -11.33 16.11 -12.80
CA LEU A 140 -12.15 16.72 -11.76
C LEU A 140 -11.48 17.90 -11.05
N ALA A 141 -10.28 18.33 -11.49
CA ALA A 141 -9.48 19.39 -10.88
C ALA A 141 -9.26 19.21 -9.37
N LYS A 142 -9.13 17.95 -8.91
CA LYS A 142 -8.85 17.65 -7.51
C LYS A 142 -7.40 18.00 -7.18
N PRO A 143 -7.12 18.73 -6.08
CA PRO A 143 -5.76 19.03 -5.65
C PRO A 143 -4.89 17.77 -5.48
N GLU A 144 -5.48 16.67 -5.01
CA GLU A 144 -4.81 15.39 -4.76
C GLU A 144 -4.28 14.71 -6.03
N SER A 145 -4.69 15.17 -7.22
CA SER A 145 -4.16 14.67 -8.49
C SER A 145 -2.63 14.82 -8.56
N TYR A 146 -2.06 15.90 -8.01
CA TYR A 146 -0.61 16.10 -7.97
C TYR A 146 0.10 14.93 -7.28
N LEU A 147 -0.39 14.53 -6.10
CA LEU A 147 0.17 13.40 -5.36
C LEU A 147 0.15 12.10 -6.18
N PHE A 148 -0.98 11.79 -6.84
CA PHE A 148 -1.06 10.59 -7.67
C PHE A 148 -0.13 10.65 -8.88
N ARG A 149 0.16 11.85 -9.40
CA ARG A 149 1.17 12.05 -10.44
C ARG A 149 2.56 11.64 -9.95
N GLU A 150 2.96 12.15 -8.80
CA GLU A 150 4.27 11.82 -8.22
C GLU A 150 4.37 10.32 -7.87
N LEU A 151 3.27 9.74 -7.35
CA LEU A 151 3.21 8.31 -7.00
C LEU A 151 3.40 7.40 -8.22
N PHE A 152 2.79 7.69 -9.38
CA PHE A 152 3.02 6.85 -10.57
C PHE A 152 4.39 7.12 -11.19
N GLN A 153 4.82 8.38 -11.30
CA GLN A 153 6.11 8.72 -11.92
C GLN A 153 7.32 8.17 -11.15
N HIS A 154 7.17 7.99 -9.84
CA HIS A 154 8.23 7.51 -8.97
C HIS A 154 7.92 6.15 -8.33
N PHE A 155 6.98 5.39 -8.89
CA PHE A 155 6.51 4.13 -8.30
C PHE A 155 7.66 3.17 -7.94
N GLU A 156 8.56 2.91 -8.88
CA GLU A 156 9.69 2.00 -8.67
C GLU A 156 10.63 2.51 -7.57
N ASN A 157 10.92 3.81 -7.54
CA ASN A 157 11.76 4.43 -6.51
C ASN A 157 11.14 4.33 -5.12
N ILE A 158 9.83 4.58 -5.01
CA ILE A 158 9.08 4.49 -3.75
C ILE A 158 9.01 3.02 -3.28
N SER A 159 8.76 2.08 -4.20
CA SER A 159 8.80 0.65 -3.91
C SER A 159 10.19 0.22 -3.42
N GLY A 160 11.24 0.69 -4.08
CA GLY A 160 12.63 0.47 -3.65
C GLY A 160 12.92 1.03 -2.25
N ALA A 161 12.43 2.24 -1.96
CA ALA A 161 12.57 2.88 -0.65
C ALA A 161 11.81 2.14 0.46
N LEU A 162 10.64 1.59 0.16
CA LEU A 162 9.90 0.72 1.08
C LEU A 162 10.63 -0.60 1.35
N ASN A 163 11.28 -1.18 0.34
CA ASN A 163 12.10 -2.37 0.51
C ASN A 163 13.36 -2.08 1.33
N TYR A 164 14.00 -0.92 1.11
CA TYR A 164 15.10 -0.43 1.95
C TYR A 164 14.63 -0.24 3.41
N LEU A 165 13.49 0.41 3.60
CA LEU A 165 12.83 0.58 4.91
C LEU A 165 12.67 -0.77 5.62
N LYS A 166 12.12 -1.79 4.94
CA LYS A 166 11.95 -3.14 5.49
C LYS A 166 13.30 -3.73 5.91
N LYS A 167 14.29 -3.76 5.01
CA LYS A 167 15.58 -4.44 5.23
C LYS A 167 16.46 -3.78 6.28
N VAL A 168 16.38 -2.45 6.37
CA VAL A 168 17.23 -1.68 7.28
C VAL A 168 16.54 -1.45 8.60
N TYR A 169 15.25 -1.06 8.59
CA TYR A 169 14.57 -0.59 9.78
C TYR A 169 13.56 -1.55 10.39
N PHE A 170 13.05 -2.57 9.71
CA PHE A 170 12.03 -3.47 10.27
C PHE A 170 12.58 -4.79 10.83
N ARG A 171 13.85 -4.79 11.24
CA ARG A 171 14.48 -5.97 11.86
C ARG A 171 13.91 -6.20 13.26
N PRO A 172 13.38 -7.40 13.60
CA PRO A 172 12.78 -7.67 14.90
C PRO A 172 13.68 -7.34 16.08
N GLU A 173 14.99 -7.54 15.95
CA GLU A 173 15.97 -7.31 17.02
C GLU A 173 16.08 -5.82 17.40
N MET A 174 15.68 -4.92 16.50
CA MET A 174 15.72 -3.48 16.72
C MET A 174 14.46 -2.94 17.43
N HIS A 175 13.39 -3.73 17.50
CA HIS A 175 12.12 -3.31 18.07
C HIS A 175 11.74 -4.18 19.26
N ARG A 176 11.71 -3.59 20.46
CA ARG A 176 11.25 -4.27 21.68
C ARG A 176 9.84 -3.80 22.05
N GLY A 177 9.09 -4.64 22.76
CA GLY A 177 7.76 -4.29 23.28
C GLY A 177 6.65 -4.45 22.24
N GLU A 178 5.73 -3.48 22.15
CA GLU A 178 4.49 -3.60 21.37
C GLU A 178 4.70 -3.82 19.85
N TYR A 179 5.85 -3.44 19.31
CA TYR A 179 6.14 -3.57 17.86
C TYR A 179 6.80 -4.89 17.49
N GLN A 180 7.24 -5.72 18.45
CA GLN A 180 7.96 -6.95 18.15
C GLN A 180 7.10 -7.93 17.33
N ASN A 181 5.86 -8.17 17.75
CA ASN A 181 4.92 -9.03 17.03
C ASN A 181 4.65 -8.53 15.60
N LEU A 182 4.56 -7.21 15.40
CA LEU A 182 4.40 -6.62 14.07
C LEU A 182 5.62 -6.93 13.19
N MET A 183 6.83 -6.78 13.72
CA MET A 183 8.06 -7.08 12.98
C MET A 183 8.17 -8.56 12.65
N GLU A 184 7.81 -9.45 13.58
CA GLU A 184 7.75 -10.89 13.33
C GLU A 184 6.75 -11.22 12.20
N GLN A 185 5.56 -10.61 12.20
CA GLN A 185 4.58 -10.77 11.13
C GLN A 185 5.08 -10.26 9.77
N LEU A 186 5.82 -9.15 9.73
CA LEU A 186 6.43 -8.62 8.51
C LEU A 186 7.66 -9.44 8.04
N SER A 187 8.28 -10.19 8.95
CA SER A 187 9.48 -11.00 8.66
C SER A 187 9.16 -12.43 8.23
N ASN A 188 8.00 -12.98 8.63
CA ASN A 188 7.63 -14.38 8.42
C ASN A 188 7.04 -14.69 7.02
N TRP A 189 7.27 -13.83 6.02
CA TRP A 189 6.83 -14.04 4.64
C TRP A 189 8.02 -14.15 3.68
#